data_AF-A0AA41Z1K1-F1
#
_entry.id   AF-A0AA41Z1K1-F1
#
_cell.length_a   1.000
_cell.length_b   1.000
_cell.length_c   1.000
_cell.angle_alpha   90.00
_cell.angle_beta   90.00
_cell.angle_gamma   90.00
#
_symmetry.space_group_name_H-M   'P 1'
#
loop_
_entity.id
_entity.type
_entity.pdbx_description
1 polymer ?
#
loop_
_entity_poly.entity_id
_entity_poly.type
_entity_poly.pdbx_seq_one_letter_code
_entity_poly.pdbx_strand_id
1 'polypeptide(L)'
;MGTLSWTNSITGATTATMGFEANLAEDHGRLRLHYVTTRRTGETHTSDYWINIVATPQPFGGWRWWFVCPRTGNRVAHLHLPAGATIFASREAYRLGYRLQRESPRDRALTRAFRLRERLDGQGGIGDPIFKPKGMHQATYDRHMTRIEAAESRCNAHLLLAVRKLSPGFKM
;
A
#
# COMPACT_ATOMS: atom_id res chain seq x y z
N MET A 1 8.33 14.71 21.69
CA MET A 1 7.75 13.35 21.76
C MET A 1 6.36 13.39 21.13
N GLY A 2 5.97 12.35 20.41
CA GLY A 2 4.65 12.25 19.80
C GLY A 2 4.27 10.80 19.52
N THR A 3 3.05 10.60 19.02
CA THR A 3 2.52 9.28 18.69
C THR A 3 1.98 9.29 17.26
N LEU A 4 2.29 8.26 16.51
CA LEU A 4 1.72 7.95 15.21
C LEU A 4 0.74 6.79 15.36
N SER A 5 -0.43 6.89 14.76
CA SER A 5 -1.40 5.81 14.68
C SER A 5 -1.81 5.57 13.23
N TRP A 6 -2.01 4.31 12.90
CA TRP A 6 -2.50 3.88 11.60
C TRP A 6 -3.91 3.33 11.76
N THR A 7 -4.84 3.87 10.98
CA THR A 7 -6.23 3.42 10.95
C THR A 7 -6.50 2.65 9.67
N ASN A 8 -7.39 1.66 9.77
CA ASN A 8 -7.95 0.99 8.61
C ASN A 8 -8.89 1.96 7.90
N SER A 9 -8.64 2.27 6.62
CA SER A 9 -9.43 3.24 5.87
C SER A 9 -10.89 2.81 5.62
N ILE A 10 -11.19 1.50 5.74
CA ILE A 10 -12.52 0.94 5.54
C ILE A 10 -13.28 0.88 6.87
N THR A 11 -12.66 0.36 7.93
CA THR A 11 -13.34 0.12 9.21
C THR A 11 -13.16 1.24 10.22
N GLY A 12 -12.24 2.19 9.98
CA GLY A 12 -11.86 3.25 10.91
C GLY A 12 -11.07 2.76 12.14
N ALA A 13 -10.96 1.45 12.36
CA ALA A 13 -10.30 0.88 13.52
C ALA A 13 -8.79 1.17 13.50
N THR A 14 -8.23 1.55 14.65
CA THR A 14 -6.78 1.68 14.82
C THR A 14 -6.12 0.31 14.70
N THR A 15 -5.22 0.19 13.74
CA THR A 15 -4.50 -1.05 13.42
C THR A 15 -3.12 -1.11 14.05
N ALA A 16 -2.50 0.03 14.31
CA ALA A 16 -1.19 0.12 14.94
C ALA A 16 -0.98 1.51 15.56
N THR A 17 -0.12 1.56 16.58
CA THR A 17 0.33 2.79 17.22
C THR A 17 1.83 2.70 17.46
N MET A 18 2.54 3.81 17.32
CA MET A 18 3.97 3.93 17.54
C MET A 18 4.26 5.26 18.23
N GLY A 19 5.04 5.23 19.30
CA GLY A 19 5.58 6.46 19.89
C GLY A 19 6.93 6.82 19.28
N PHE A 20 7.22 8.11 19.23
CA PHE A 20 8.47 8.63 18.70
C PHE A 20 8.98 9.85 19.45
N GLU A 21 10.30 10.01 19.44
CA GLU A 21 10.99 11.20 19.97
C GLU A 21 12.02 11.65 18.96
N ALA A 22 11.93 12.91 18.50
CA ALA A 22 12.86 13.48 17.54
C ALA A 22 13.72 14.54 18.22
N ASN A 23 15.03 14.37 18.13
CA ASN A 23 16.04 15.33 18.56
C ASN A 23 16.77 15.81 17.30
N LEU A 24 16.45 17.02 16.84
CA LEU A 24 17.02 17.62 15.64
C LEU A 24 17.98 18.75 16.02
N ALA A 25 19.18 18.71 15.46
CA ALA A 25 20.14 19.80 15.45
C ALA A 25 20.03 20.56 14.11
N GLU A 26 21.04 21.35 13.75
CA GLU A 26 21.01 22.19 12.54
C GLU A 26 20.99 21.38 11.24
N ASP A 27 21.85 20.37 11.12
CA ASP A 27 22.01 19.55 9.91
C ASP A 27 21.94 18.03 10.17
N HIS A 28 21.72 17.61 11.41
CA HIS A 28 21.64 16.21 11.81
C HIS A 28 20.69 16.03 12.99
N GLY A 29 20.35 14.79 13.30
CA GLY A 29 19.46 14.48 14.41
C GLY A 29 19.31 12.99 14.63
N ARG A 30 18.50 12.64 15.63
CA ARG A 30 18.14 11.26 15.93
C ARG A 30 16.65 11.16 16.22
N LEU A 31 16.05 10.07 15.76
CA LEU A 31 14.66 9.71 15.98
C LEU A 31 14.59 8.40 16.76
N ARG A 32 14.10 8.45 17.99
CA ARG A 32 13.76 7.26 18.76
C ARG A 32 12.41 6.76 18.31
N LEU A 33 12.30 5.47 18.04
CA LEU A 33 11.04 4.80 17.79
C LEU A 33 10.82 3.76 18.88
N HIS A 34 9.61 3.76 19.45
CA HIS A 34 9.18 2.71 20.37
C HIS A 34 7.79 2.21 19.98
N TYR A 35 7.69 0.91 19.73
CA TYR A 35 6.45 0.26 19.27
C TYR A 35 6.49 -1.24 19.52
N VAL A 36 5.31 -1.86 19.44
CA VAL A 36 5.15 -3.31 19.50
C VAL A 36 4.64 -3.81 18.15
N THR A 37 5.27 -4.86 17.64
CA THR A 37 4.79 -5.58 16.46
C THR A 37 4.26 -6.93 16.86
N THR A 38 3.14 -7.34 16.29
CA THR A 38 2.58 -8.68 16.48
C THR A 38 2.69 -9.44 15.18
N ARG A 39 3.35 -10.60 15.21
CA ARG A 39 3.43 -11.51 14.07
C ARG A 39 2.10 -12.23 13.90
N ARG A 40 1.89 -12.80 12.71
CA ARG A 40 0.72 -13.65 12.42
C ARG A 40 0.62 -14.87 13.33
N THR A 41 1.73 -15.29 13.94
CA THR A 41 1.81 -16.38 14.93
C THR A 41 1.33 -15.98 16.32
N GLY A 42 1.02 -14.70 16.55
CA GLY A 42 0.68 -14.15 17.87
C GLY A 42 1.89 -13.71 18.70
N GLU A 43 3.11 -14.00 18.24
CA GLU A 43 4.34 -13.54 18.87
C GLU A 43 4.45 -12.01 18.80
N THR A 44 4.66 -11.36 19.94
CA THR A 44 4.87 -9.92 20.03
C THR A 44 6.36 -9.59 20.14
N HIS A 45 6.76 -8.49 19.53
CA HIS A 45 8.13 -7.98 19.60
C HIS A 45 8.11 -6.49 19.90
N THR A 46 8.65 -6.13 21.06
CA THR A 46 8.85 -4.74 21.48
C THR A 46 10.14 -4.22 20.89
N SER A 47 10.06 -3.09 20.20
CA SER A 47 11.20 -2.41 19.58
C SER A 47 11.37 -1.04 20.22
N ASP A 48 12.59 -0.71 20.63
CA ASP A 48 12.99 0.62 21.10
C ASP A 48 14.42 0.91 20.61
N TYR A 49 14.56 1.83 19.66
CA TYR A 49 15.86 2.14 19.07
C TYR A 49 15.88 3.52 18.41
N TRP A 50 17.10 4.01 18.16
CA TRP A 50 17.36 5.29 17.49
C TRP A 50 17.67 5.10 16.01
N ILE A 51 17.21 6.05 15.21
CA ILE A 51 17.49 6.19 13.78
C ILE A 51 18.16 7.55 13.57
N ASN A 52 19.30 7.56 12.88
CA ASN A 52 19.94 8.83 12.53
C ASN A 52 19.13 9.55 11.44
N ILE A 53 19.03 10.86 11.57
CA ILE A 53 18.45 11.75 10.56
C ILE A 53 19.55 12.73 10.14
N VAL A 54 19.68 12.99 8.85
CA VAL A 54 20.62 13.95 8.30
C VAL A 54 19.90 14.91 7.38
N ALA A 55 20.33 16.16 7.36
CA ALA A 55 19.81 17.18 6.48
C ALA A 55 20.79 17.44 5.34
N THR A 56 20.26 17.78 4.17
CA THR A 56 21.05 18.30 3.05
C THR A 56 20.50 19.67 2.67
N PRO A 57 21.35 20.70 2.51
CA PRO A 57 20.91 22.00 2.06
C PRO A 57 20.29 21.88 0.66
N GLN A 58 19.27 22.69 0.37
CA GLN A 58 18.62 22.71 -0.94
C GLN A 58 19.04 23.95 -1.75
N PRO A 59 19.16 23.84 -3.09
CA PRO A 59 19.62 24.95 -3.94
C PRO A 59 18.81 26.25 -3.83
N PHE A 60 17.52 26.14 -3.49
CA PHE A 60 16.60 27.27 -3.34
C PHE A 60 16.37 27.67 -1.88
N GLY A 61 17.27 27.29 -0.97
CA GLY A 61 17.14 27.50 0.46
C GLY A 61 16.40 26.38 1.18
N GLY A 62 16.60 26.31 2.50
CA GLY A 62 16.03 25.28 3.37
C GLY A 62 16.78 23.95 3.37
N TRP A 63 16.23 23.00 4.13
CA TRP A 63 16.85 21.71 4.42
C TRP A 63 15.94 20.57 3.97
N ARG A 64 16.54 19.57 3.33
CA ARG A 64 15.86 18.29 3.08
C ARG A 64 16.37 17.26 4.06
N TRP A 65 15.47 16.79 4.92
CA TRP A 65 15.75 15.77 5.92
C TRP A 65 15.63 14.36 5.35
N TRP A 66 16.55 13.49 5.77
CA TRP A 66 16.67 12.11 5.33
C TRP A 66 16.84 11.19 6.54
N PHE A 67 16.20 10.04 6.52
CA PHE A 67 16.53 8.95 7.43
C PHE A 67 17.78 8.24 6.94
N VAL A 68 18.65 7.85 7.86
CA VAL A 68 19.73 6.90 7.60
C VAL A 68 19.20 5.51 7.90
N CYS A 69 19.16 4.65 6.87
CA CYS A 69 18.63 3.30 7.04
C CYS A 69 19.46 2.50 8.05
N PRO A 70 18.85 1.93 9.12
CA PRO A 70 19.59 1.14 10.11
C PRO A 70 20.25 -0.12 9.55
N ARG A 71 19.75 -0.66 8.43
CA ARG A 71 20.25 -1.90 7.82
C ARG A 71 21.26 -1.66 6.70
N THR A 72 21.12 -0.58 5.92
CA THR A 72 21.97 -0.34 4.74
C THR A 72 22.86 0.89 4.87
N GLY A 73 22.63 1.77 5.85
CA GLY A 73 23.34 3.05 5.97
C GLY A 73 22.96 4.11 4.93
N ASN A 74 22.12 3.77 3.95
CA ASN A 74 21.72 4.68 2.89
C ASN A 74 20.77 5.77 3.39
N ARG A 75 20.92 6.98 2.86
CA ARG A 75 19.97 8.10 3.06
C ARG A 75 18.69 7.84 2.28
N VAL A 76 17.55 7.83 2.96
CA VAL A 76 16.24 7.53 2.37
C VAL A 76 15.16 8.46 2.91
N ALA A 77 14.18 8.81 2.07
CA ALA A 77 13.08 9.67 2.48
C ALA A 77 12.03 8.92 3.32
N HIS A 78 11.92 7.61 3.13
CA HIS A 78 10.95 6.77 3.82
C HIS A 78 11.58 5.48 4.32
N LEU A 79 11.17 5.07 5.50
CA LEU A 79 11.42 3.74 6.05
C LEU A 79 10.12 2.94 6.03
N HIS A 80 10.28 1.63 5.94
CA HIS A 80 9.17 0.69 5.85
C HIS A 80 9.29 -0.36 6.95
N LEU A 81 8.13 -0.77 7.47
CA LEU A 81 7.97 -1.89 8.39
C LEU A 81 6.95 -2.87 7.77
N PRO A 82 7.38 -3.76 6.85
CA PRO A 82 6.48 -4.73 6.23
C PRO A 82 6.03 -5.79 7.25
N ALA A 83 4.90 -6.46 6.97
CA ALA A 83 4.39 -7.51 7.83
C ALA A 83 5.46 -8.59 8.12
N GLY A 84 5.67 -8.90 9.40
CA GLY A 84 6.68 -9.86 9.85
C GLY A 84 8.06 -9.27 10.12
N ALA A 85 8.33 -8.03 9.69
CA ALA A 85 9.53 -7.31 10.08
C ALA A 85 9.39 -6.68 11.48
N THR A 86 10.51 -6.52 12.15
CA THR A 86 10.61 -5.96 13.51
C THR A 86 11.30 -4.60 13.56
N ILE A 87 11.92 -4.16 12.45
CA ILE A 87 12.71 -2.93 12.39
C ILE A 87 12.31 -2.11 11.16
N PHE A 88 12.14 -0.80 11.30
CA PHE A 88 12.01 0.12 10.17
C PHE A 88 13.32 0.16 9.38
N ALA A 89 13.25 -0.16 8.08
CA ALA A 89 14.41 -0.10 7.20
C ALA A 89 14.02 0.42 5.82
N SER A 90 15.04 0.70 5.00
CA SER A 90 14.83 1.16 3.63
C SER A 90 14.11 0.10 2.82
N ARG A 91 13.48 0.57 1.76
CA ARG A 91 12.82 -0.29 0.79
C ARG A 91 13.76 -1.33 0.18
N GLU A 92 14.99 -0.92 -0.11
CA GLU A 92 16.06 -1.75 -0.64
C GLU A 92 16.46 -2.86 0.34
N ALA A 93 16.58 -2.54 1.64
CA ALA A 93 16.90 -3.51 2.68
C ALA A 93 15.90 -4.68 2.74
N TYR A 94 14.63 -4.41 2.41
CA TYR A 94 13.56 -5.40 2.36
C TYR A 94 13.27 -5.94 0.96
N ARG A 95 14.05 -5.53 -0.05
CA ARG A 95 13.83 -5.88 -1.47
C ARG A 95 12.35 -5.69 -1.86
N LEU A 96 11.74 -4.62 -1.37
CA LEU A 96 10.34 -4.32 -1.68
C LEU A 96 10.28 -3.85 -3.14
N GLY A 97 9.53 -4.57 -3.97
CA GLY A 97 9.19 -4.13 -5.33
C GLY A 97 8.16 -3.00 -5.29
N TYR A 98 8.01 -2.25 -6.39
CA TYR A 98 6.99 -1.19 -6.43
C TYR A 98 5.63 -1.88 -6.39
N ARG A 99 4.63 -1.26 -5.75
CA ARG A 99 3.27 -1.81 -5.75
C ARG A 99 2.80 -2.14 -7.17
N LEU A 100 3.11 -1.29 -8.15
CA LEU A 100 2.87 -1.53 -9.58
C LEU A 100 3.60 -2.77 -10.16
N GLN A 101 4.78 -3.11 -9.65
CA GLN A 101 5.52 -4.31 -10.03
C GLN A 101 4.99 -5.57 -9.33
N ARG A 102 4.34 -5.41 -8.16
CA ARG A 102 3.73 -6.49 -7.38
C ARG A 102 2.21 -6.62 -7.54
N GLU A 103 1.55 -5.74 -8.30
CA GLU A 103 0.18 -5.96 -8.72
C GLU A 103 0.18 -7.25 -9.53
N SER A 104 -0.45 -8.27 -8.95
CA SER A 104 -0.68 -9.50 -9.67
C SER A 104 -1.49 -9.17 -10.94
N PRO A 105 -1.40 -9.99 -11.99
CA PRO A 105 -2.27 -9.81 -13.16
C PRO A 105 -3.75 -9.62 -12.79
N ARG A 106 -4.19 -10.25 -11.68
CA ARG A 106 -5.49 -10.04 -11.05
C ARG A 106 -5.70 -8.62 -10.55
N ASP A 107 -4.79 -8.10 -9.71
CA ASP A 107 -4.93 -6.78 -9.10
C ASP A 107 -4.91 -5.69 -10.19
N ARG A 108 -4.07 -5.83 -11.22
CA ARG A 108 -4.08 -4.92 -12.37
C ARG A 108 -5.41 -4.93 -13.11
N ALA A 109 -5.96 -6.11 -13.35
CA ALA A 109 -7.25 -6.25 -14.00
C ALA A 109 -8.35 -5.62 -13.14
N LEU A 110 -8.29 -5.81 -11.82
CA LEU A 110 -9.27 -5.31 -10.85
C LEU A 110 -9.25 -3.79 -10.79
N THR A 111 -8.07 -3.18 -10.64
CA THR A 111 -7.90 -1.72 -10.68
C THR A 111 -8.36 -1.14 -12.02
N ARG A 112 -8.10 -1.84 -13.14
CA ARG A 112 -8.58 -1.41 -14.46
C ARG A 112 -10.10 -1.50 -14.58
N ALA A 113 -10.72 -2.55 -14.06
CA ALA A 113 -12.18 -2.69 -14.04
C ALA A 113 -12.81 -1.55 -13.24
N PHE A 114 -12.38 -1.33 -11.99
CA PHE A 114 -12.92 -0.24 -11.16
C PHE A 114 -12.74 1.15 -11.77
N ARG A 115 -11.58 1.47 -12.35
CA ARG A 115 -11.38 2.74 -13.08
C ARG A 115 -12.30 2.92 -14.28
N LEU A 116 -12.71 1.84 -14.94
CA LEU A 116 -13.65 1.92 -16.06
C LEU A 116 -15.10 2.04 -15.54
N ARG A 117 -15.42 1.39 -14.43
CA ARG A 117 -16.72 1.52 -13.74
C ARG A 117 -16.94 2.94 -13.21
N GLU A 118 -15.93 3.54 -12.59
CA GLU A 118 -15.96 4.94 -12.11
C GLU A 118 -16.27 5.94 -13.23
N ARG A 119 -15.83 5.69 -14.47
CA ARG A 119 -16.13 6.57 -15.63
C ARG A 119 -17.59 6.56 -16.05
N LEU A 120 -18.37 5.57 -15.60
CA LEU A 120 -19.81 5.46 -15.84
C LEU A 120 -20.61 5.74 -14.56
N ASP A 121 -19.99 6.29 -13.52
CA ASP A 121 -20.58 6.44 -12.18
C ASP A 121 -21.13 5.11 -11.63
N GLY A 122 -20.54 4.00 -12.06
CA GLY A 122 -20.94 2.66 -11.64
C GLY A 122 -20.64 2.45 -10.16
N GLN A 123 -21.68 2.43 -9.33
CA GLN A 123 -21.60 2.03 -7.94
C GLN A 123 -21.47 0.50 -7.84
N GLY A 124 -20.89 0.01 -6.75
CA GLY A 124 -20.79 -1.42 -6.47
C GLY A 124 -19.52 -2.12 -7.00
N GLY A 125 -19.48 -3.44 -6.79
CA GLY A 125 -18.38 -4.34 -7.10
C GLY A 125 -18.39 -4.89 -8.53
N ILE A 126 -17.40 -5.75 -8.81
CA ILE A 126 -17.32 -6.49 -10.09
C ILE A 126 -18.58 -7.34 -10.26
N GLY A 127 -19.20 -7.28 -11.45
CA GLY A 127 -20.43 -8.01 -11.76
C GLY A 127 -21.72 -7.28 -11.34
N ASP A 128 -21.63 -6.18 -10.58
CA ASP A 128 -22.81 -5.36 -10.27
C ASP A 128 -23.25 -4.58 -11.51
N PRO A 129 -24.58 -4.39 -11.69
CA PRO A 129 -25.12 -3.68 -12.85
C PRO A 129 -24.65 -2.23 -12.89
N ILE A 130 -24.27 -1.77 -14.08
CA ILE A 130 -23.93 -0.38 -14.36
C ILE A 130 -25.01 0.17 -15.27
N PHE A 131 -25.53 1.35 -14.93
CA PHE A 131 -26.53 2.01 -15.74
C PHE A 131 -25.89 3.09 -16.61
N LYS A 132 -26.46 3.28 -17.80
CA LYS A 132 -26.02 4.29 -18.75
C LYS A 132 -26.23 5.70 -18.18
N PRO A 133 -25.16 6.53 -18.10
CA PRO A 133 -25.31 7.92 -17.68
C PRO A 133 -26.21 8.73 -18.62
N LYS A 134 -26.98 9.67 -18.05
CA LYS A 134 -27.86 10.57 -18.81
C LYS A 134 -27.05 11.39 -19.81
N GLY A 135 -27.46 11.39 -21.08
CA GLY A 135 -26.80 12.13 -22.16
C GLY A 135 -25.67 11.38 -22.88
N MET A 136 -25.32 10.16 -22.45
CA MET A 136 -24.35 9.33 -23.18
C MET A 136 -24.99 8.70 -24.42
N HIS A 137 -24.30 8.68 -25.56
CA HIS A 137 -24.76 7.95 -26.75
C HIS A 137 -24.69 6.44 -26.51
N GLN A 138 -25.66 5.66 -27.03
CA GLN A 138 -25.75 4.21 -26.80
C GLN A 138 -24.46 3.49 -27.26
N ALA A 139 -23.98 3.79 -28.46
CA ALA A 139 -22.75 3.16 -28.96
C ALA A 139 -21.51 3.47 -28.10
N THR A 140 -21.45 4.65 -27.46
CA THR A 140 -20.35 5.00 -26.55
C THR A 140 -20.46 4.19 -25.26
N TYR A 141 -21.68 4.05 -24.73
CA TYR A 141 -21.97 3.22 -23.58
C TYR A 141 -21.62 1.74 -23.82
N ASP A 142 -22.09 1.16 -24.94
CA ASP A 142 -21.82 -0.24 -25.27
C ASP A 142 -20.32 -0.52 -25.41
N ARG A 143 -19.57 0.43 -25.99
CA ARG A 143 -18.10 0.36 -26.06
C ARG A 143 -17.44 0.40 -24.68
N HIS A 144 -17.96 1.19 -23.74
CA HIS A 144 -17.47 1.22 -22.37
C HIS A 144 -17.81 -0.09 -21.63
N MET A 145 -19.03 -0.60 -21.80
CA MET A 145 -19.45 -1.89 -21.24
C MET A 145 -18.59 -3.04 -21.74
N THR A 146 -18.33 -3.13 -23.05
CA THR A 146 -17.44 -4.14 -23.64
C THR A 146 -16.05 -4.12 -22.99
N ARG A 147 -15.52 -2.92 -22.70
CA ARG A 147 -14.20 -2.76 -22.05
C ARG A 147 -14.23 -3.14 -20.58
N ILE A 148 -15.34 -2.90 -19.89
CA ILE A 148 -15.55 -3.28 -18.48
C ILE A 148 -15.65 -4.80 -18.38
N GLU A 149 -16.53 -5.42 -19.17
CA GLU A 149 -16.71 -6.88 -19.23
C GLU A 149 -15.39 -7.61 -19.54
N ALA A 150 -14.61 -7.11 -20.50
CA ALA A 150 -13.30 -7.67 -20.80
C ALA A 150 -12.30 -7.54 -19.63
N ALA A 151 -12.36 -6.45 -18.85
CA ALA A 151 -11.52 -6.28 -17.67
C ALA A 151 -11.98 -7.18 -16.52
N GLU A 152 -13.29 -7.28 -16.29
CA GLU A 152 -13.90 -8.12 -15.27
C GLU A 152 -13.70 -9.62 -15.56
N SER A 153 -13.78 -10.04 -16.83
CA SER A 153 -13.48 -11.41 -17.26
C SER A 153 -12.04 -11.82 -16.93
N ARG A 154 -11.08 -10.89 -17.11
CA ARG A 154 -9.67 -11.12 -16.72
C ARG A 154 -9.52 -11.22 -15.21
N CYS A 155 -10.26 -10.41 -14.44
CA CYS A 155 -10.31 -10.53 -12.98
C CYS A 155 -10.84 -11.90 -12.56
N ASN A 156 -11.96 -12.33 -13.14
CA ASN A 156 -12.64 -13.57 -12.81
C ASN A 156 -11.78 -14.79 -13.18
N ALA A 157 -11.13 -14.78 -14.34
CA ALA A 157 -10.19 -15.82 -14.75
C ALA A 157 -9.03 -15.97 -13.73
N HIS A 158 -8.47 -14.86 -13.25
CA HIS A 158 -7.44 -14.91 -12.22
C HIS A 158 -7.96 -15.32 -10.84
N LEU A 159 -9.20 -14.96 -10.48
CA LEU A 159 -9.86 -15.40 -9.26
C LEU A 159 -10.09 -16.91 -9.28
N LEU A 160 -10.62 -17.46 -10.37
CA LEU A 160 -10.85 -18.91 -10.53
C LEU A 160 -9.53 -19.70 -10.40
N LEU A 161 -8.45 -19.22 -11.00
CA LEU A 161 -7.12 -19.83 -10.86
C LEU A 161 -6.59 -19.78 -9.42
N ALA A 162 -6.88 -18.70 -8.69
CA ALA A 162 -6.49 -18.57 -7.28
C ALA A 162 -7.33 -19.47 -6.36
N VAL A 163 -8.65 -19.54 -6.56
CA VAL A 163 -9.56 -20.43 -5.83
C VAL A 163 -9.15 -21.89 -6.03
N ARG A 164 -8.83 -22.30 -7.26
CA ARG A 164 -8.41 -23.68 -7.55
C ARG A 164 -7.08 -24.07 -6.88
N LYS A 165 -6.18 -23.11 -6.62
CA LYS A 165 -4.94 -23.34 -5.86
C LYS A 165 -5.15 -23.41 -4.35
N LEU A 166 -6.19 -22.73 -3.84
CA LEU A 166 -6.54 -22.71 -2.42
C LEU A 166 -7.45 -23.88 -2.02
N SER A 167 -8.12 -24.49 -3.00
CA SER A 167 -9.03 -25.63 -2.79
C SER A 167 -8.59 -26.83 -3.67
N PRO A 168 -7.57 -27.61 -3.28
CA PRO A 168 -7.09 -28.74 -4.10
C PRO A 168 -8.11 -29.88 -4.30
N GLY A 169 -9.31 -29.81 -3.70
CA GLY A 169 -10.29 -30.90 -3.65
C GLY A 169 -11.71 -30.59 -4.12
N PHE A 170 -12.01 -29.42 -4.68
CA PHE A 170 -13.38 -29.14 -5.16
C PHE A 170 -13.58 -29.67 -6.58
N LYS A 171 -14.13 -30.88 -6.70
CA LYS A 171 -14.70 -31.41 -7.95
C LYS A 171 -16.18 -31.02 -8.02
N MET A 172 -16.62 -30.52 -9.18
CA MET A 172 -18.04 -30.45 -9.56
C MET A 172 -18.63 -31.85 -9.66
#